data_AF-A0A7L3F4E7-F1
#
_entry.id   AF-A0A7L3F4E7-F1
#
_cell.length_a   1.000
_cell.length_b   1.000
_cell.length_c   1.000
_cell.angle_alpha   90.00
_cell.angle_beta   90.00
_cell.angle_gamma   90.00
#
_symmetry.space_group_name_H-M   'P 1'
#
loop_
_entity.id
_entity.type
_entity.pdbx_description
1 polymer ?
#
loop_
_entity_poly.entity_id
_entity_poly.type
_entity_poly.pdbx_seq_one_letter_code
_entity_poly.pdbx_strand_id
1 'polypeptide(L)'
;IFKFLGAISVDLGKDRIKPYLPTILSPLYRELNSTYAEQDPTLKNLSQEIIELLKKLVGLEAFSLAFSSVQKQASQKKAMRKKQRALQTVANPDVAARRKLKRHRNKAENRKRKIEFLHPTYKAKRPRSHTLKDLAVVE
;
A
#
# COMPACT_ATOMS: atom_id res chain seq x y z
N ILE A 1 -14.80 3.22 7.05
CA ILE A 1 -14.04 2.28 7.92
C ILE A 1 -13.31 3.00 9.04
N PHE A 2 -12.45 3.99 8.78
CA PHE A 2 -11.66 4.62 9.86
C PHE A 2 -12.53 5.37 10.87
N LYS A 3 -13.55 6.11 10.41
CA LYS A 3 -14.57 6.71 11.28
C LYS A 3 -15.26 5.68 12.21
N PHE A 4 -15.51 4.47 11.70
CA PHE A 4 -16.10 3.38 12.48
C PHE A 4 -15.12 2.83 13.53
N LEU A 5 -13.84 2.69 13.19
CA LEU A 5 -12.80 2.33 14.16
C LEU A 5 -12.71 3.38 15.29
N GLY A 6 -12.77 4.67 14.94
CA GLY A 6 -12.82 5.75 15.93
C GLY A 6 -14.06 5.66 16.83
N ALA A 7 -15.25 5.47 16.25
CA ALA A 7 -16.49 5.35 17.01
C ALA A 7 -16.50 4.16 17.98
N ILE A 8 -16.09 2.97 17.50
CA ILE A 8 -15.91 1.78 18.36
C ILE A 8 -14.93 2.05 19.48
N SER A 9 -13.86 2.78 19.20
CA SER A 9 -12.83 3.07 20.20
C SER A 9 -13.39 3.89 21.37
N VAL A 10 -14.28 4.83 21.07
CA VAL A 10 -14.98 5.64 22.07
C VAL A 10 -16.02 4.80 22.82
N ASP A 11 -16.79 3.99 22.11
CA ASP A 11 -17.87 3.17 22.69
C ASP A 11 -17.37 2.05 23.63
N LEU A 12 -16.28 1.37 23.27
CA LEU A 12 -15.72 0.29 24.08
C LEU A 12 -15.07 0.78 25.38
N GLY A 13 -14.53 2.00 25.37
CA GLY A 13 -13.79 2.58 26.49
C GLY A 13 -12.39 2.01 26.70
N LYS A 14 -11.67 2.56 27.68
CA LYS A 14 -10.23 2.34 27.93
C LYS A 14 -9.84 0.88 28.19
N ASP A 15 -10.67 0.12 28.90
CA ASP A 15 -10.26 -1.22 29.35
C ASP A 15 -10.50 -2.30 28.31
N ARG A 16 -11.59 -2.18 27.54
CA ARG A 16 -11.96 -3.17 26.52
C ARG A 16 -11.21 -3.00 25.20
N ILE A 17 -10.66 -1.81 24.93
CA ILE A 17 -9.97 -1.52 23.67
C ILE A 17 -8.51 -2.02 23.64
N LYS A 18 -7.85 -2.16 24.79
CA LYS A 18 -6.42 -2.51 24.89
C LYS A 18 -6.03 -3.76 24.06
N PRO A 19 -6.79 -4.87 24.06
CA PRO A 19 -6.45 -6.06 23.28
C PRO A 19 -6.56 -5.85 21.76
N TYR A 20 -7.49 -4.98 21.34
CA TYR A 20 -7.75 -4.70 19.92
C TYR A 20 -6.86 -3.60 19.35
N LEU A 21 -6.09 -2.91 20.21
CA LEU A 21 -5.26 -1.78 19.84
C LEU A 21 -4.28 -2.11 18.68
N PRO A 22 -3.57 -3.25 18.67
CA PRO A 22 -2.69 -3.59 17.54
C PRO A 22 -3.44 -3.77 16.21
N THR A 23 -4.64 -4.35 16.26
CA THR A 23 -5.50 -4.60 15.09
C THR A 23 -6.02 -3.29 14.51
N ILE A 24 -6.42 -2.35 15.35
CA ILE A 24 -6.90 -1.01 14.96
C ILE A 24 -5.72 -0.16 14.45
N LEU A 25 -4.57 -0.22 15.12
CA LEU A 25 -3.39 0.58 14.78
C LEU A 25 -2.71 0.13 13.49
N SER A 26 -2.76 -1.15 13.12
CA SER A 26 -2.10 -1.65 11.91
C SER A 26 -2.51 -0.92 10.61
N PRO A 27 -3.81 -0.77 10.27
CA PRO A 27 -4.22 -0.01 9.10
C PRO A 27 -3.91 1.48 9.22
N LEU A 28 -4.03 2.08 10.40
CA LEU A 28 -3.73 3.51 10.63
C LEU A 28 -2.23 3.79 10.43
N TYR A 29 -1.36 2.95 10.99
CA TYR A 29 0.08 3.03 10.80
C TYR A 29 0.49 2.87 9.33
N ARG A 30 -0.22 2.02 8.58
CA ARG A 30 0.02 1.85 7.14
C ARG A 30 -0.28 3.13 6.37
N GLU A 31 -1.40 3.80 6.64
CA GLU A 31 -1.76 5.03 5.92
C GLU A 31 -0.81 6.18 6.27
N LEU A 32 -0.36 6.29 7.53
CA LEU A 32 0.65 7.28 7.92
C LEU A 32 1.98 7.11 7.20
N ASN A 33 2.42 5.85 7.03
CA ASN A 33 3.71 5.50 6.44
C ASN A 33 3.58 5.04 4.98
N SER A 34 2.45 5.34 4.34
CA SER A 34 2.21 4.99 2.96
C SER A 34 3.25 5.71 2.07
N THR A 35 3.68 5.04 1.01
CA THR A 35 4.57 5.63 -0.01
C THR A 35 3.88 5.64 -1.38
N TYR A 36 2.56 5.56 -1.41
CA TYR A 36 1.79 5.67 -2.65
C TYR A 36 1.89 7.10 -3.20
N ALA A 37 1.98 7.22 -4.52
CA ALA A 37 2.18 8.51 -5.19
C ALA A 37 0.91 9.40 -5.16
N GLU A 38 -0.26 8.79 -5.02
CA GLU A 38 -1.54 9.48 -4.88
C GLU A 38 -2.09 9.19 -3.49
N GLN A 39 -1.59 9.93 -2.50
CA GLN A 39 -2.17 9.92 -1.17
C GLN A 39 -3.31 10.92 -1.12
N ASP A 40 -4.46 10.46 -0.65
CA ASP A 40 -5.53 11.34 -0.25
C ASP A 40 -5.14 12.00 1.09
N PRO A 41 -4.88 13.32 1.13
CA PRO A 41 -4.51 14.01 2.35
C PRO A 41 -5.60 13.92 3.42
N THR A 42 -6.87 13.80 3.01
CA THR A 42 -7.99 13.68 3.95
C THR A 42 -7.93 12.38 4.75
N LEU A 43 -7.53 11.28 4.10
CA LEU A 43 -7.41 9.98 4.75
C LEU A 43 -6.24 9.95 5.75
N LYS A 44 -5.13 10.61 5.40
CA LYS A 44 -3.97 10.74 6.29
C LYS A 44 -4.33 11.55 7.55
N ASN A 45 -5.01 12.68 7.37
CA ASN A 45 -5.47 13.51 8.49
C ASN A 45 -6.44 12.75 9.39
N LEU A 46 -7.43 12.05 8.81
CA LEU A 46 -8.35 11.21 9.57
C LEU A 46 -7.62 10.12 10.38
N SER A 47 -6.56 9.54 9.81
CA SER A 47 -5.75 8.54 10.50
C SER A 47 -5.01 9.13 11.70
N GLN A 48 -4.47 10.34 11.54
CA GLN A 48 -3.82 11.10 12.60
C GLN A 48 -4.80 11.45 13.73
N GLU A 49 -6.00 11.94 13.40
CA GLU A 49 -7.04 12.26 14.38
C GLU A 49 -7.44 11.04 15.22
N ILE A 50 -7.63 9.88 14.58
CA ILE A 50 -8.00 8.65 15.29
C ILE A 50 -6.85 8.16 16.17
N ILE A 51 -5.60 8.28 15.72
CA ILE A 51 -4.43 7.93 16.53
C ILE A 51 -4.34 8.83 17.77
N GLU A 52 -4.56 10.14 17.61
CA GLU A 52 -4.56 11.09 18.72
C GLU A 52 -5.70 10.78 19.72
N LEU A 53 -6.88 10.43 19.21
CA LEU A 53 -8.02 9.98 20.02
C LEU A 53 -7.68 8.71 20.81
N LEU A 54 -7.06 7.71 20.17
CA LEU A 54 -6.65 6.46 20.82
C LEU A 54 -5.60 6.69 21.90
N LYS A 55 -4.64 7.57 21.63
CA LYS A 55 -3.59 7.96 22.59
C LYS A 55 -4.18 8.58 23.84
N LYS A 56 -5.19 9.46 23.70
CA LYS A 56 -5.91 10.08 24.82
C LYS A 56 -6.75 9.07 25.61
N LEU A 57 -7.44 8.15 24.94
CA LEU A 57 -8.29 7.15 25.57
C LEU A 57 -7.51 6.12 26.39
N VAL A 58 -6.46 5.54 25.80
CA VAL A 58 -5.72 4.41 26.40
C VAL A 58 -4.62 4.87 27.36
N GLY A 59 -4.12 6.09 27.16
CA GLY A 59 -2.97 6.64 27.87
C GLY A 59 -1.65 6.31 27.17
N LEU A 60 -0.61 7.09 27.49
CA LEU A 60 0.65 7.10 26.77
C LEU A 60 1.39 5.76 26.81
N GLU A 61 1.48 5.12 27.97
CA GLU A 61 2.30 3.93 28.18
C GLU A 61 1.79 2.74 27.35
N ALA A 62 0.53 2.39 27.53
CA ALA A 62 -0.10 1.27 26.82
C ALA A 62 -0.19 1.54 25.31
N PHE A 63 -0.43 2.78 24.90
CA PHE A 63 -0.39 3.17 23.49
C PHE A 63 1.01 2.98 22.90
N SER A 64 2.05 3.46 23.58
CA SER A 64 3.44 3.39 23.09
C SER A 64 3.88 1.94 22.87
N LEU A 65 3.62 1.06 23.84
CA LEU A 65 3.93 -0.37 23.73
C LEU A 65 3.24 -1.03 22.52
N ALA A 66 1.94 -0.78 22.34
CA ALA A 66 1.20 -1.33 21.20
C ALA A 66 1.68 -0.75 19.86
N PHE A 67 1.96 0.56 19.81
CA PHE A 67 2.42 1.23 18.61
C PHE A 67 3.80 0.74 18.16
N SER A 68 4.75 0.60 19.10
CA SER A 68 6.07 0.03 18.81
C SER A 68 5.98 -1.43 18.33
N SER A 69 5.07 -2.22 18.90
CA SER A 69 4.81 -3.60 18.45
C SER A 69 4.31 -3.62 17.00
N VAL A 70 3.33 -2.79 16.65
CA VAL A 70 2.79 -2.67 15.29
C VAL A 70 3.87 -2.20 14.30
N GLN A 71 4.69 -1.22 14.68
CA GLN A 71 5.81 -0.75 13.88
C GLN A 71 6.81 -1.89 13.60
N LYS A 72 7.19 -2.66 14.63
CA LYS A 72 8.08 -3.81 14.49
C LYS A 72 7.48 -4.88 13.56
N GLN A 73 6.22 -5.23 13.76
CA GLN A 73 5.50 -6.20 12.91
C GLN A 73 5.42 -5.74 11.44
N ALA A 74 5.15 -4.45 11.19
CA ALA A 74 5.11 -3.89 9.85
C ALA A 74 6.48 -3.99 9.15
N SER A 75 7.55 -3.67 9.88
CA SER A 75 8.92 -3.79 9.39
C SER A 75 9.30 -5.25 9.10
N GLN A 76 9.01 -6.16 10.02
CA GLN A 76 9.25 -7.61 9.85
C GLN A 76 8.49 -8.16 8.64
N LYS A 77 7.21 -7.80 8.46
CA LYS A 77 6.41 -8.21 7.30
C LYS A 77 6.96 -7.64 5.99
N LYS A 78 7.56 -6.44 6.00
CA LYS A 78 8.27 -5.87 4.84
C LYS A 78 9.56 -6.65 4.54
N ALA A 79 10.37 -6.95 5.56
CA ALA A 79 11.60 -7.72 5.41
C ALA A 79 11.33 -9.15 4.92
N MET A 80 10.33 -9.82 5.49
CA MET A 80 9.89 -11.16 5.07
C MET A 80 9.47 -11.18 3.59
N ARG A 81 8.67 -10.21 3.15
CA ARG A 81 8.32 -10.06 1.73
C ARG A 81 9.54 -9.83 0.85
N LYS A 82 10.54 -9.07 1.31
CA LYS A 82 11.80 -8.87 0.56
C LYS A 82 12.58 -10.19 0.43
N LYS A 83 12.72 -10.94 1.52
CA LYS A 83 13.38 -12.26 1.56
C LYS A 83 12.68 -13.27 0.64
N GLN A 84 11.35 -13.39 0.76
CA GLN A 84 10.56 -14.29 -0.11
C GLN A 84 10.71 -13.95 -1.59
N ARG A 85 10.75 -12.66 -1.95
CA ARG A 85 10.95 -12.23 -3.35
C ARG A 85 12.35 -12.58 -3.87
N ALA A 86 13.37 -12.52 -3.03
CA ALA A 86 14.74 -12.92 -3.38
C ALA A 86 14.79 -14.44 -3.61
N LEU A 87 14.27 -15.24 -2.67
CA LEU A 87 14.21 -16.70 -2.80
C LEU A 87 13.40 -17.14 -4.02
N GLN A 88 12.27 -16.50 -4.30
CA GLN A 88 11.46 -16.79 -5.50
C GLN A 88 12.25 -16.61 -6.80
N THR A 89 13.23 -15.72 -6.84
CA THR A 89 14.03 -15.48 -8.05
C THR A 89 14.94 -16.67 -8.35
N VAL A 90 15.41 -17.36 -7.31
CA VAL A 90 16.23 -18.57 -7.42
C VAL A 90 15.35 -19.80 -7.65
N ALA A 91 14.28 -19.95 -6.85
CA ALA A 91 13.42 -21.13 -6.89
C ALA A 91 12.48 -21.17 -8.10
N ASN A 92 12.04 -20.02 -8.62
CA ASN A 92 11.05 -19.91 -9.70
C ASN A 92 11.41 -18.73 -10.64
N PRO A 93 12.42 -18.90 -11.52
CA PRO A 93 12.92 -17.81 -12.36
C PRO A 93 11.85 -17.27 -13.33
N ASP A 94 10.97 -18.11 -13.86
CA ASP A 94 9.93 -17.71 -14.83
C ASP A 94 8.93 -16.71 -14.23
N VAL A 95 8.50 -16.95 -13.00
CA VAL A 95 7.56 -16.05 -12.30
C VAL A 95 8.24 -14.71 -12.00
N ALA A 96 9.53 -14.74 -11.63
CA ALA A 96 10.32 -13.54 -11.42
C ALA A 96 10.50 -12.74 -12.73
N ALA A 97 10.78 -13.40 -13.85
CA ALA A 97 10.90 -12.81 -15.17
C ALA A 97 9.58 -12.16 -15.64
N ARG A 98 8.45 -12.87 -15.53
CA ARG A 98 7.10 -12.32 -15.83
C ARG A 98 6.80 -11.08 -14.99
N ARG A 99 7.13 -11.10 -13.70
CA ARG A 99 6.96 -9.94 -12.82
C ARG A 99 7.86 -8.76 -13.22
N LYS A 100 9.10 -9.03 -13.64
CA LYS A 100 10.03 -8.00 -14.16
C LYS A 100 9.44 -7.35 -15.42
N LEU A 101 8.97 -8.15 -16.38
CA LEU A 101 8.34 -7.64 -17.60
C LEU A 101 7.10 -6.78 -17.29
N LYS A 102 6.24 -7.21 -16.36
CA LYS A 102 5.08 -6.41 -15.91
C LYS A 102 5.50 -5.06 -15.33
N ARG A 103 6.56 -5.01 -14.51
CA ARG A 103 7.08 -3.74 -13.97
C ARG A 103 7.59 -2.81 -15.07
N HIS A 104 8.31 -3.33 -16.06
CA HIS A 104 8.77 -2.52 -17.20
C HIS A 104 7.60 -1.95 -18.00
N ARG A 105 6.56 -2.76 -18.26
CA ARG A 105 5.32 -2.31 -18.93
C ARG A 105 4.63 -1.20 -18.15
N ASN A 106 4.38 -1.39 -16.85
CA ASN A 106 3.74 -0.37 -16.01
C ASN A 106 4.57 0.92 -15.91
N LYS A 107 5.91 0.81 -15.89
CA LYS A 107 6.80 2.00 -15.89
C LYS A 107 6.68 2.78 -17.21
N ALA A 108 6.59 2.08 -18.33
CA ALA A 108 6.39 2.72 -19.64
C ALA A 108 5.01 3.40 -19.70
N GLU A 109 3.96 2.73 -19.23
CA GLU A 109 2.60 3.28 -19.19
C GLU A 109 2.49 4.51 -18.27
N ASN A 110 3.04 4.46 -17.05
CA ASN A 110 3.05 5.62 -16.16
C ASN A 110 3.83 6.80 -16.74
N ARG A 111 4.90 6.57 -17.50
CA ARG A 111 5.60 7.64 -18.23
C ARG A 111 4.70 8.25 -19.30
N LYS A 112 3.98 7.43 -20.08
CA LYS A 112 3.01 7.90 -21.07
C LYS A 112 1.92 8.75 -20.42
N ARG A 113 1.29 8.26 -19.35
CA ARG A 113 0.25 9.00 -18.58
C ARG A 113 0.77 10.34 -18.07
N LYS A 114 2.02 10.40 -17.57
CA LYS A 114 2.63 11.67 -17.13
C LYS A 114 2.85 12.64 -18.29
N ILE A 115 3.29 12.14 -19.44
CA ILE A 115 3.48 12.98 -20.63
C ILE A 115 2.12 13.50 -21.14
N GLU A 116 1.09 12.65 -21.20
CA GLU A 116 -0.27 13.04 -21.58
C GLU A 116 -0.88 14.07 -20.61
N PHE A 117 -0.64 13.92 -19.31
CA PHE A 117 -1.06 14.89 -18.30
C PHE A 117 -0.37 16.25 -18.47
N LEU A 118 0.93 16.26 -18.74
CA LEU A 118 1.71 17.51 -18.92
C LEU A 118 1.50 18.15 -20.29
N HIS A 119 1.18 17.37 -21.32
CA HIS A 119 0.98 17.83 -22.70
C HIS A 119 -0.28 17.21 -23.30
N PRO A 120 -1.46 17.83 -23.10
CA PRO A 120 -2.75 17.29 -23.56
C PRO A 120 -2.85 17.09 -25.08
N THR A 121 -2.08 17.85 -25.86
CA THR A 121 -2.02 17.74 -27.33
C THR A 121 -1.06 16.64 -27.80
N TYR A 122 -0.20 16.11 -26.93
CA TYR A 122 0.74 15.04 -27.25
C TYR A 122 0.04 13.69 -27.21
N LYS A 123 -0.43 13.20 -28.36
CA LYS A 123 -0.91 11.82 -28.49
C LYS A 123 0.28 10.89 -28.60
N ALA A 124 0.56 10.12 -27.53
CA ALA A 124 1.59 9.09 -27.58
C ALA A 124 1.29 8.10 -28.72
N LYS A 125 2.26 7.83 -29.59
CA LYS A 125 2.10 6.85 -30.68
C LYS A 125 1.67 5.50 -30.09
N ARG A 126 0.53 4.98 -30.57
CA ARG A 126 0.08 3.62 -30.24
C ARG A 126 1.19 2.66 -30.64
N PRO A 127 1.59 1.70 -29.78
CA PRO A 127 2.55 0.69 -30.20
C PRO A 127 1.94 -0.06 -31.40
N ARG A 128 2.71 -0.21 -32.49
CA ARG A 128 2.35 -1.13 -33.57
C ARG A 128 2.13 -2.50 -32.92
N SER A 129 0.91 -3.03 -32.97
CA SER A 129 0.62 -4.41 -32.63
C SER A 129 1.24 -5.28 -33.72
N HIS A 130 2.55 -5.49 -33.66
CA HIS A 130 3.18 -6.56 -34.42
C HIS A 130 3.23 -7.79 -33.52
N THR A 131 2.06 -8.27 -33.14
CA THR A 131 1.92 -9.60 -32.54
C THR A 131 1.77 -10.58 -33.69
N LEU A 132 2.63 -11.60 -33.74
CA LEU A 132 2.52 -12.73 -34.67
C LEU A 132 1.13 -13.44 -34.60
N LYS A 133 0.34 -13.15 -33.55
CA LYS A 133 -1.05 -13.58 -33.41
C LYS A 133 -2.01 -12.96 -34.43
N ASP A 134 -1.68 -11.81 -35.00
CA ASP A 134 -2.51 -11.14 -36.01
C ASP A 134 -2.15 -11.56 -37.45
N LEU A 135 -1.04 -12.28 -37.65
CA LEU A 135 -0.68 -12.86 -38.95
C LEU A 135 -1.37 -14.21 -39.22
N ALA A 136 -1.86 -14.91 -38.19
CA ALA A 136 -2.45 -16.24 -38.32
C ALA A 136 -3.95 -16.23 -38.72
N VAL A 137 -4.47 -15.11 -39.24
CA VAL A 137 -5.86 -14.97 -39.71
C VAL A 137 -5.93 -14.59 -41.19
N VAL A 138 -4.84 -14.80 -41.94
CA VAL A 138 -4.87 -14.72 -43.41
C VAL A 138 -4.31 -16.03 -43.95
N GLU A 139 -5.25 -16.89 -44.32
CA GLU A 139 -5.15 -18.14 -45.10
C GLU A 139 -4.39 -19.34 -44.49
#